data_AF-A0A350PDD6-F1
#
_entry.id   AF-A0A350PDD6-F1
#
_cell.length_a   1.000
_cell.length_b   1.000
_cell.length_c   1.000
_cell.angle_alpha   90.00
_cell.angle_beta   90.00
_cell.angle_gamma   90.00
#
_symmetry.space_group_name_H-M   'P 1'
#
loop_
_entity.id
_entity.type
_entity.pdbx_description
1 polymer ?
#
loop_
_entity_poly.entity_id
_entity_poly.type
_entity_poly.pdbx_seq_one_letter_code
_entity_poly.pdbx_strand_id
1 'polypeptide(L)'
;MKLLLENWRKYLNEDTEIFGYHLHDENEKVFLSDKIFTKINKVVQDETPSFIGKPNGLWYSCGDDWIQWASSEMPGMIDKANYLYKIEVNYDKIKAVHSEAEFTFLEKEYGAKSMIGGTVIDWKKLQDDGFAGIEICPYFNNKRYTAQWYYSWDVASGCIWDPAGLVDIKIIGKRR
;
A
#
# COMPACT_ATOMS: atom_id res chain seq x y z
N MET A 1 -4.73 -8.01 29.87
CA MET A 1 -4.98 -6.66 29.31
C MET A 1 -4.21 -6.47 27.99
N LYS A 2 -4.44 -7.36 27.01
CA LYS A 2 -3.79 -7.34 25.68
C LYS A 2 -4.80 -7.49 24.52
N LEU A 3 -6.00 -7.99 24.81
CA LEU A 3 -7.09 -8.20 23.85
C LEU A 3 -7.96 -6.95 23.59
N LEU A 4 -7.77 -5.85 24.33
CA LEU A 4 -8.58 -4.62 24.18
C LEU A 4 -8.00 -3.63 23.17
N LEU A 5 -6.74 -3.78 22.74
CA LEU A 5 -6.08 -2.82 21.84
C LEU A 5 -6.06 -3.27 20.36
N GLU A 6 -6.31 -4.54 20.06
CA GLU A 6 -6.21 -5.05 18.69
C GLU A 6 -7.49 -4.87 17.87
N ASN A 7 -8.59 -4.37 18.46
CA ASN A 7 -9.84 -4.21 17.72
C ASN A 7 -10.81 -3.16 18.30
N TRP A 8 -10.32 -2.19 19.07
CA TRP A 8 -11.13 -1.08 19.56
C TRP A 8 -11.60 -0.14 18.44
N ARG A 9 -10.88 -0.09 17.30
CA ARG A 9 -11.19 0.74 16.13
C ARG A 9 -12.56 0.46 15.51
N LYS A 10 -13.03 -0.80 15.48
CA LYS A 10 -14.40 -1.10 15.03
C LYS A 10 -15.50 -0.50 15.92
N TYR A 11 -15.14 0.04 17.08
CA TYR A 11 -16.05 0.63 18.06
C TYR A 11 -15.92 2.15 18.17
N LEU A 12 -15.01 2.77 17.43
CA LEU A 12 -14.89 4.23 17.29
C LEU A 12 -15.09 4.58 15.82
N ASN A 13 -16.35 4.77 15.44
CA ASN A 13 -16.71 5.39 14.17
C ASN A 13 -16.36 6.89 14.23
N GLU A 14 -15.07 7.22 14.21
CA GLU A 14 -14.65 8.55 13.81
C GLU A 14 -14.31 8.46 12.32
N ASP A 15 -15.28 8.82 11.49
CA ASP A 15 -15.10 8.86 10.04
C ASP A 15 -13.94 9.81 9.71
N THR A 16 -12.93 9.32 8.99
CA THR A 16 -11.87 10.21 8.49
C THR A 16 -12.45 11.08 7.38
N GLU A 17 -12.63 12.38 7.67
CA GLU A 17 -12.97 13.38 6.66
C GLU A 17 -11.69 13.98 6.07
N ILE A 18 -11.54 13.91 4.74
CA ILE A 18 -10.49 14.62 4.02
C ILE A 18 -11.05 15.24 2.74
N PHE A 19 -10.78 16.54 2.55
CA PHE A 19 -11.24 17.32 1.40
C PHE A 19 -12.75 17.24 1.12
N GLY A 20 -13.55 17.19 2.20
CA GLY A 20 -15.01 17.10 2.14
C GLY A 20 -15.55 15.69 1.83
N TYR A 21 -14.68 14.68 1.81
CA TYR A 21 -15.05 13.28 1.63
C TYR A 21 -14.84 12.51 2.93
N HIS A 22 -15.84 11.72 3.34
CA HIS A 22 -15.76 10.86 4.51
C HIS A 22 -15.44 9.43 4.08
N LEU A 23 -14.38 8.86 4.63
CA LEU A 23 -13.99 7.47 4.40
C LEU A 23 -14.68 6.57 5.42
N HIS A 24 -15.54 5.67 4.94
CA HIS A 24 -16.38 4.80 5.78
C HIS A 24 -16.07 3.31 5.64
N ASP A 25 -15.30 2.91 4.63
CA ASP A 25 -15.03 1.51 4.30
C ASP A 25 -13.52 1.26 4.26
N GLU A 26 -13.06 0.37 5.15
CA GLU A 26 -11.67 -0.08 5.26
C GLU A 26 -11.14 -0.75 3.99
N ASN A 27 -12.04 -1.17 3.09
CA ASN A 27 -11.69 -1.77 1.82
C ASN A 27 -11.54 -0.74 0.69
N GLU A 28 -11.91 0.53 0.89
CA GLU A 28 -11.71 1.55 -0.13
C GLU A 28 -10.22 1.79 -0.38
N LYS A 29 -9.83 1.83 -1.66
CA LYS A 29 -8.45 2.09 -2.04
C LYS A 29 -8.30 3.56 -2.39
N VAL A 30 -7.43 4.26 -1.66
CA VAL A 30 -7.30 5.71 -1.83
C VAL A 30 -5.89 6.20 -2.02
N PHE A 31 -5.76 7.26 -2.80
CA PHE A 31 -4.50 7.90 -3.15
C PHE A 31 -4.64 9.42 -3.05
N LEU A 32 -3.63 10.07 -2.46
CA LEU A 32 -3.57 11.52 -2.32
C LEU A 32 -2.50 12.09 -3.25
N SER A 33 -2.84 13.20 -3.92
CA SER A 33 -1.96 13.85 -4.89
C SER A 33 -1.95 15.36 -4.72
N ASP A 34 -0.79 15.99 -4.94
CA ASP A 34 -0.62 17.45 -4.98
C ASP A 34 -1.16 18.06 -6.29
N LYS A 35 -1.20 17.27 -7.36
CA LYS A 35 -1.61 17.67 -8.71
C LYS A 35 -2.67 16.73 -9.26
N ILE A 36 -3.33 17.15 -10.33
CA ILE A 36 -4.25 16.27 -11.06
C ILE A 36 -3.46 15.08 -11.61
N PHE A 37 -3.81 13.89 -11.12
CA PHE A 37 -3.33 12.62 -11.61
C PHE A 37 -4.22 12.15 -12.77
N THR A 38 -3.60 11.80 -13.90
CA THR A 38 -4.31 11.45 -15.14
C THR A 38 -4.06 10.03 -15.60
N LYS A 39 -2.88 9.47 -15.32
CA LYS A 39 -2.51 8.11 -15.68
C LYS A 39 -1.34 7.61 -14.86
N ILE A 40 -1.29 6.30 -14.72
CA ILE A 40 -0.08 5.55 -14.39
C ILE A 40 0.67 5.20 -15.69
N ASN A 41 2.00 5.16 -15.61
CA ASN A 41 2.84 4.59 -16.66
C ASN A 41 3.44 3.29 -16.13
N LYS A 42 3.81 2.37 -17.04
CA LYS A 42 4.54 1.17 -16.65
C LYS A 42 5.92 1.54 -16.09
N VAL A 43 6.24 0.99 -14.92
CA VAL A 43 7.51 1.15 -14.20
C VAL A 43 8.19 -0.20 -14.12
N VAL A 44 9.44 -0.28 -14.56
CA VAL A 44 10.26 -1.50 -14.43
C VAL A 44 10.82 -1.56 -13.01
N GLN A 45 10.69 -2.71 -12.35
CA GLN A 45 11.26 -2.91 -11.02
C GLN A 45 12.77 -3.14 -11.12
N ASP A 46 13.50 -2.71 -10.09
CA ASP A 46 14.94 -2.94 -10.02
C ASP A 46 15.24 -4.42 -9.79
N GLU A 47 16.32 -4.92 -10.40
CA GLU A 47 16.81 -6.28 -10.15
C GLU A 47 17.28 -6.41 -8.70
N THR A 48 17.04 -7.58 -8.10
CA THR A 48 17.66 -7.89 -6.81
C THR A 48 19.12 -8.32 -6.99
N PRO A 49 20.00 -8.03 -6.01
CA PRO A 49 19.72 -7.38 -4.73
C PRO A 49 19.70 -5.84 -4.82
N SER A 50 18.52 -5.24 -4.66
CA SER A 50 18.38 -3.78 -4.50
C SER A 50 18.58 -3.40 -3.03
N PHE A 51 19.06 -2.18 -2.77
CA PHE A 51 19.08 -1.60 -1.42
C PHE A 51 17.69 -1.18 -0.94
N ILE A 52 16.75 -1.02 -1.88
CA ILE A 52 15.44 -0.43 -1.66
C ILE A 52 14.42 -1.56 -1.49
N GLY A 53 13.96 -1.76 -0.26
CA GLY A 53 13.04 -2.85 0.08
C GLY A 53 11.62 -2.72 -0.48
N LYS A 54 11.24 -1.56 -1.05
CA LYS A 54 9.89 -1.29 -1.56
C LYS A 54 9.84 -1.31 -3.09
N PRO A 55 8.74 -1.78 -3.71
CA PRO A 55 8.56 -1.66 -5.15
C PRO A 55 8.32 -0.20 -5.57
N ASN A 56 8.70 0.11 -6.81
CA ASN A 56 8.46 1.41 -7.44
C ASN A 56 7.08 1.42 -8.11
N GLY A 57 6.25 2.43 -7.86
CA GLY A 57 4.93 2.54 -8.48
C GLY A 57 4.00 3.55 -7.81
N LEU A 58 2.74 3.54 -8.19
CA LEU A 58 1.67 4.29 -7.54
C LEU A 58 1.26 3.56 -6.25
N TRP A 59 1.54 4.18 -5.11
CA TRP A 59 1.13 3.69 -3.80
C TRP A 59 -0.26 4.21 -3.41
N TYR A 60 -1.08 3.34 -2.84
CA TYR A 60 -2.41 3.66 -2.33
C TYR A 60 -2.67 2.98 -0.99
N SER A 61 -3.50 3.61 -0.16
CA SER A 61 -3.95 3.11 1.14
C SER A 61 -5.14 2.17 0.99
N CYS A 62 -5.25 1.17 1.86
CA CYS A 62 -6.51 0.47 2.14
C CYS A 62 -7.20 1.19 3.30
N GLY A 63 -8.40 1.70 3.05
CA GLY A 63 -9.10 2.56 3.99
C GLY A 63 -8.33 3.85 4.27
N ASP A 64 -8.55 4.38 5.46
CA ASP A 64 -7.99 5.64 5.93
C ASP A 64 -6.67 5.50 6.71
N ASP A 65 -6.12 4.29 6.83
CA ASP A 65 -4.93 4.02 7.63
C ASP A 65 -3.75 4.95 7.27
N TRP A 66 -3.44 5.14 5.98
CA TRP A 66 -2.38 6.06 5.57
C TRP A 66 -2.69 7.51 5.90
N ILE A 67 -3.96 7.92 5.81
CA ILE A 67 -4.38 9.30 6.08
C ILE A 67 -4.23 9.58 7.57
N GLN A 68 -4.68 8.66 8.43
CA GLN A 68 -4.50 8.79 9.87
C GLN A 68 -3.02 8.82 10.25
N TRP A 69 -2.24 7.87 9.75
CA TRP A 69 -0.80 7.79 10.03
C TRP A 69 -0.04 9.02 9.52
N ALA A 70 -0.30 9.47 8.29
CA ALA A 70 0.35 10.64 7.74
C ALA A 70 -0.10 11.92 8.46
N SER A 71 -1.33 12.01 8.95
CA SER A 71 -1.79 13.15 9.76
C SER A 71 -1.04 13.26 11.09
N SER A 72 -0.64 12.14 11.71
CA SER A 72 0.12 12.13 12.97
C SER A 72 1.63 12.23 12.76
N GLU A 73 2.20 11.38 11.91
CA GLU A 73 3.65 11.20 11.77
C GLU A 73 4.27 12.12 10.72
N MET A 74 3.51 12.48 9.68
CA MET A 74 4.01 13.23 8.52
C MET A 74 2.99 14.27 8.02
N PRO A 75 2.51 15.20 8.87
CA PRO A 75 1.40 16.09 8.50
C PRO A 75 1.68 16.92 7.25
N GLY A 76 2.96 17.27 7.00
CA GLY A 76 3.38 17.95 5.78
C GLY A 76 3.13 17.19 4.47
N MET A 77 2.88 15.87 4.50
CA MET A 77 2.44 15.09 3.34
C MET A 77 0.96 15.31 3.05
N ILE A 78 0.12 15.35 4.10
CA ILE A 78 -1.29 15.70 3.99
C ILE A 78 -1.43 17.13 3.47
N ASP A 79 -0.66 18.07 4.02
CA ASP A 79 -0.69 19.49 3.66
C ASP A 79 -0.39 19.79 2.19
N LYS A 80 0.44 18.95 1.55
CA LYS A 80 0.78 19.09 0.13
C LYS A 80 -0.28 18.52 -0.81
N ALA A 81 -1.14 17.63 -0.32
CA ALA A 81 -2.17 17.00 -1.15
C ALA A 81 -3.32 17.97 -1.43
N ASN A 82 -3.77 18.01 -2.67
CA ASN A 82 -4.90 18.81 -3.15
C ASN A 82 -6.07 17.95 -3.65
N TYR A 83 -5.83 16.67 -3.92
CA TYR A 83 -6.79 15.77 -4.54
C TYR A 83 -6.79 14.43 -3.81
N LEU A 84 -7.99 13.94 -3.50
CA LEU A 84 -8.24 12.58 -3.04
C LEU A 84 -8.82 11.76 -4.20
N TYR A 85 -8.22 10.62 -4.47
CA TYR A 85 -8.65 9.67 -5.47
C TYR A 85 -9.13 8.37 -4.83
N LYS A 86 -10.21 7.81 -5.38
CA LYS A 86 -10.59 6.41 -5.21
C LYS A 86 -10.00 5.60 -6.36
N ILE A 87 -9.44 4.44 -6.03
CA ILE A 87 -8.80 3.51 -6.95
C ILE A 87 -9.64 2.23 -6.99
N GLU A 88 -9.90 1.74 -8.20
CA GLU A 88 -10.45 0.40 -8.43
C GLU A 88 -9.33 -0.48 -8.97
N VAL A 89 -9.03 -1.57 -8.25
CA VAL A 89 -7.85 -2.42 -8.47
C VAL A 89 -8.23 -3.64 -9.30
N ASN A 90 -7.37 -4.03 -10.25
CA ASN A 90 -7.55 -5.24 -11.05
C ASN A 90 -6.87 -6.44 -10.36
N TYR A 91 -7.61 -7.20 -9.56
CA TYR A 91 -7.07 -8.34 -8.82
C TYR A 91 -6.60 -9.52 -9.69
N ASP A 92 -6.96 -9.58 -10.97
CA ASP A 92 -6.37 -10.56 -11.91
C ASP A 92 -4.91 -10.25 -12.24
N LYS A 93 -4.46 -9.03 -11.94
CA LYS A 93 -3.10 -8.53 -12.21
C LYS A 93 -2.35 -8.13 -10.96
N ILE A 94 -2.97 -8.16 -9.79
CA ILE A 94 -2.35 -7.76 -8.52
C ILE A 94 -2.07 -8.98 -7.68
N LYS A 95 -0.84 -9.08 -7.17
CA LYS A 95 -0.53 -10.06 -6.14
C LYS A 95 -1.17 -9.56 -4.84
N ALA A 96 -2.31 -10.10 -4.45
CA ALA A 96 -2.96 -9.75 -3.20
C ALA A 96 -2.47 -10.67 -2.06
N VAL A 97 -2.25 -10.08 -0.88
CA VAL A 97 -1.80 -10.76 0.32
C VAL A 97 -2.72 -10.36 1.48
N HIS A 98 -3.63 -11.25 1.84
CA HIS A 98 -4.69 -11.03 2.84
C HIS A 98 -4.49 -11.85 4.11
N SER A 99 -3.49 -12.75 4.13
CA SER A 99 -3.17 -13.60 5.27
C SER A 99 -1.67 -13.76 5.50
N GLU A 100 -1.30 -14.13 6.73
CA GLU A 100 0.10 -14.47 7.05
C GLU A 100 0.62 -15.68 6.25
N ALA A 101 -0.27 -16.60 5.85
CA ALA A 101 0.09 -17.74 5.02
C ALA A 101 0.49 -17.28 3.61
N GLU A 102 -0.28 -16.36 3.01
CA GLU A 102 0.06 -15.76 1.72
C GLU A 102 1.31 -14.88 1.80
N PHE A 103 1.52 -14.18 2.93
CA PHE A 103 2.75 -13.43 3.18
C PHE A 103 3.96 -14.37 3.19
N THR A 104 3.86 -15.49 3.90
CA THR A 104 4.92 -16.52 3.94
C THR A 104 5.15 -17.11 2.55
N PHE A 105 4.09 -17.32 1.76
CA PHE A 105 4.20 -17.77 0.38
C PHE A 105 4.92 -16.74 -0.50
N LEU A 106 4.60 -15.45 -0.37
CA LEU A 106 5.27 -14.36 -1.08
C LEU A 106 6.78 -14.38 -0.79
N GLU A 107 7.16 -14.47 0.49
CA GLU A 107 8.58 -14.54 0.89
C GLU A 107 9.28 -15.79 0.37
N LYS A 108 8.61 -16.93 0.37
CA LYS A 108 9.17 -18.18 -0.14
C LYS A 108 9.40 -18.13 -1.65
N GLU A 109 8.44 -17.59 -2.39
CA GLU A 109 8.45 -17.61 -3.85
C GLU A 109 9.32 -16.49 -4.44
N TYR A 110 9.24 -15.30 -3.84
CA TYR A 110 9.88 -14.08 -4.36
C TYR A 110 10.97 -13.54 -3.44
N GLY A 111 11.25 -14.18 -2.31
CA GLY A 111 12.34 -13.76 -1.43
C GLY A 111 13.71 -14.02 -2.06
N ALA A 112 14.55 -13.00 -2.08
CA ALA A 112 15.94 -13.04 -2.49
C ALA A 112 16.85 -12.56 -1.34
N LYS A 113 18.10 -13.03 -1.34
CA LYS A 113 19.09 -12.61 -0.36
C LYS A 113 19.62 -11.22 -0.74
N SER A 114 19.56 -10.27 0.20
CA SER A 114 20.13 -8.93 0.01
C SER A 114 21.66 -8.93 0.06
N MET A 115 22.32 -7.98 -0.61
CA MET A 115 23.79 -7.79 -0.56
C MET A 115 24.31 -7.57 0.86
N ILE A 116 23.52 -6.90 1.69
CA ILE A 116 23.88 -6.56 3.07
C ILE A 116 23.35 -7.58 4.10
N GLY A 117 22.85 -8.73 3.64
CA GLY A 117 22.22 -9.74 4.47
C GLY A 117 20.72 -9.52 4.67
N GLY A 118 20.03 -10.57 5.12
CA GLY A 118 18.56 -10.60 5.23
C GLY A 118 17.85 -10.94 3.91
N THR A 119 16.53 -11.01 3.99
CA THR A 119 15.63 -11.29 2.86
C THR A 119 14.98 -10.01 2.36
N VAL A 120 15.02 -9.79 1.05
CA VAL A 120 14.24 -8.79 0.31
C VAL A 120 13.31 -9.49 -0.67
N ILE A 121 12.25 -8.84 -1.12
CA ILE A 121 11.43 -9.38 -2.20
C ILE A 121 12.00 -8.96 -3.55
N ASP A 122 12.09 -9.93 -4.45
CA ASP A 122 12.41 -9.73 -5.85
C ASP A 122 11.17 -9.23 -6.60
N TRP A 123 10.99 -7.91 -6.54
CA TRP A 123 9.92 -7.21 -7.23
C TRP A 123 10.01 -7.37 -8.75
N LYS A 124 11.23 -7.51 -9.30
CA LYS A 124 11.43 -7.74 -10.74
C LYS A 124 10.96 -9.13 -11.14
N LYS A 125 11.30 -10.17 -10.37
CA LYS A 125 10.74 -11.51 -10.57
C LYS A 125 9.21 -11.50 -10.48
N LEU A 126 8.64 -10.83 -9.48
CA LEU A 126 7.18 -10.72 -9.34
C LEU A 126 6.55 -10.01 -10.55
N GLN A 127 7.19 -8.96 -11.07
CA GLN A 127 6.76 -8.28 -12.29
C GLN A 127 6.89 -9.19 -13.53
N ASP A 128 7.97 -9.96 -13.66
CA ASP A 128 8.23 -10.86 -14.79
C ASP A 128 7.27 -12.06 -14.83
N ASP A 129 6.78 -12.49 -13.67
CA ASP A 129 5.68 -13.46 -13.54
C ASP A 129 4.32 -12.89 -13.97
N GLY A 130 4.27 -11.62 -14.40
CA GLY A 130 3.11 -11.00 -15.04
C GLY A 130 2.23 -10.19 -14.10
N PHE A 131 2.66 -9.95 -12.86
CA PHE A 131 1.95 -9.07 -11.93
C PHE A 131 2.19 -7.58 -12.25
N ALA A 132 1.12 -6.79 -12.15
CA ALA A 132 1.10 -5.34 -12.33
C ALA A 132 1.29 -4.56 -11.02
N GLY A 133 1.35 -5.26 -9.89
CA GLY A 133 1.43 -4.67 -8.57
C GLY A 133 1.28 -5.71 -7.46
N ILE A 134 1.38 -5.23 -6.22
CA ILE A 134 1.22 -5.96 -4.96
C ILE A 134 0.23 -5.20 -4.07
N GLU A 135 -0.59 -5.92 -3.32
CA GLU A 135 -1.43 -5.36 -2.26
C GLU A 135 -1.26 -6.19 -0.99
N ILE A 136 -1.05 -5.52 0.16
CA ILE A 136 -0.96 -6.16 1.48
C ILE A 136 -1.98 -5.50 2.41
N CYS A 137 -3.18 -6.08 2.47
CA CYS A 137 -4.31 -5.59 3.26
C CYS A 137 -5.06 -6.80 3.84
N PRO A 138 -5.08 -7.01 5.17
CA PRO A 138 -4.73 -6.07 6.23
C PRO A 138 -3.21 -5.94 6.46
N TYR A 139 -2.84 -4.94 7.26
CA TYR A 139 -1.46 -4.72 7.71
C TYR A 139 -1.02 -5.78 8.74
N PHE A 140 0.13 -6.41 8.53
CA PHE A 140 0.66 -7.44 9.44
C PHE A 140 1.69 -6.87 10.43
N ASN A 141 1.23 -6.18 11.48
CA ASN A 141 2.10 -5.51 12.44
C ASN A 141 3.17 -6.43 13.08
N ASN A 142 2.83 -7.70 13.33
CA ASN A 142 3.78 -8.68 13.84
C ASN A 142 4.92 -9.00 12.85
N LYS A 143 4.64 -8.99 11.54
CA LYS A 143 5.64 -9.25 10.49
C LYS A 143 6.66 -8.14 10.35
N ARG A 144 6.32 -6.88 10.71
CA ARG A 144 7.26 -5.74 10.66
C ARG A 144 8.57 -6.05 11.41
N TYR A 145 8.51 -6.82 12.48
CA TYR A 145 9.67 -7.15 13.32
C TYR A 145 10.39 -8.45 12.91
N THR A 146 9.81 -9.25 12.03
CA THR A 146 10.38 -10.54 11.59
C THR A 146 10.81 -10.54 10.12
N ALA A 147 10.20 -9.70 9.30
CA ALA A 147 10.45 -9.58 7.86
C ALA A 147 11.07 -8.20 7.58
N GLN A 148 12.39 -8.16 7.42
CA GLN A 148 13.15 -6.90 7.31
C GLN A 148 12.71 -6.03 6.13
N TRP A 149 12.33 -6.63 5.00
CA TRP A 149 11.80 -5.90 3.84
C TRP A 149 10.48 -5.19 4.13
N TYR A 150 9.65 -5.77 5.00
CA TYR A 150 8.36 -5.24 5.41
C TYR A 150 8.48 -4.20 6.53
N TYR A 151 9.66 -4.05 7.14
CA TYR A 151 9.87 -3.08 8.23
C TYR A 151 9.52 -1.65 7.84
N SER A 152 9.71 -1.28 6.59
CA SER A 152 9.40 0.08 6.11
C SER A 152 7.94 0.25 5.66
N TRP A 153 7.13 -0.81 5.67
CA TRP A 153 5.72 -0.76 5.32
C TRP A 153 4.94 -0.25 6.54
N ASP A 154 4.27 0.89 6.44
CA ASP A 154 3.74 1.60 7.62
C ASP A 154 2.27 1.28 7.92
N VAL A 155 1.50 0.94 6.90
CA VAL A 155 0.04 0.75 6.95
C VAL A 155 -0.43 -0.27 5.92
N ALA A 156 -1.72 -0.65 5.95
CA ALA A 156 -2.32 -1.48 4.93
C ALA A 156 -2.34 -0.72 3.59
N SER A 157 -1.66 -1.24 2.58
CA SER A 157 -1.47 -0.50 1.31
C SER A 157 -1.10 -1.41 0.15
N GLY A 158 -1.22 -0.87 -1.06
CA GLY A 158 -0.74 -1.51 -2.28
C GLY A 158 0.11 -0.59 -3.13
N CYS A 159 0.79 -1.17 -4.12
CA CYS A 159 1.62 -0.49 -5.09
C CYS A 159 1.34 -1.05 -6.49
N ILE A 160 0.91 -0.19 -7.42
CA ILE A 160 0.69 -0.52 -8.84
C ILE A 160 1.84 0.04 -9.67
N TRP A 161 2.53 -0.83 -10.41
CA TRP A 161 3.63 -0.45 -11.31
C TRP A 161 3.31 -0.61 -12.80
N ASP A 162 2.18 -1.23 -13.15
CA ASP A 162 1.73 -1.38 -14.54
C ASP A 162 0.26 -0.96 -14.66
N PRO A 163 -0.14 -0.18 -15.69
CA PRO A 163 -1.53 0.19 -15.92
C PRO A 163 -2.53 -0.96 -15.92
N ALA A 164 -2.11 -2.18 -16.26
CA ALA A 164 -2.96 -3.37 -16.20
C ALA A 164 -3.49 -3.68 -14.78
N GLY A 165 -2.87 -3.15 -13.73
CA GLY A 165 -3.29 -3.30 -12.32
C GLY A 165 -4.40 -2.36 -11.89
N LEU A 166 -4.81 -1.42 -12.74
CA LEU A 166 -5.83 -0.41 -12.47
C LEU A 166 -7.06 -0.65 -13.33
N VAL A 167 -8.23 -0.74 -12.70
CA VAL A 167 -9.53 -0.72 -13.39
C VAL A 167 -9.97 0.71 -13.60
N ASP A 168 -9.92 1.54 -12.55
CA ASP A 168 -10.34 2.93 -12.61
C ASP A 168 -9.69 3.81 -11.53
N ILE A 169 -9.64 5.12 -11.78
CA ILE A 169 -9.17 6.13 -10.82
C ILE A 169 -10.04 7.39 -10.90
N LYS A 170 -10.72 7.71 -9.81
CA LYS A 170 -11.72 8.79 -9.76
C LYS A 170 -11.36 9.82 -8.68
N ILE A 171 -11.44 11.11 -9.01
CA ILE A 171 -11.37 12.16 -7.98
C ILE A 171 -12.65 12.10 -7.15
N ILE A 172 -12.50 12.00 -5.83
CA ILE A 172 -13.61 11.97 -4.86
C ILE A 172 -13.54 13.13 -3.87
N GLY A 173 -12.40 13.81 -3.75
CA GLY A 173 -12.23 15.00 -2.92
C GLY A 173 -11.24 15.99 -3.51
N LYS A 174 -11.45 17.29 -3.25
CA LYS A 174 -10.56 18.39 -3.68
C LYS A 174 -10.38 19.38 -2.53
N ARG A 175 -9.13 19.73 -2.21
CA ARG A 175 -8.83 20.81 -1.28
C ARG A 175 -9.37 22.12 -1.87
N ARG A 176 -10.09 22.88 -1.04
CA ARG A 176 -10.68 24.17 -1.41
C ARG A 176 -9.62 25.26 -1.49
#